data_AF-A0A7X6P140-F1
#
_entry.id   AF-A0A7X6P140-F1
#
_cell.length_a   1.000
_cell.length_b   1.000
_cell.length_c   1.000
_cell.angle_alpha   90.00
_cell.angle_beta   90.00
_cell.angle_gamma   90.00
#
_symmetry.space_group_name_H-M   'P 1'
#
loop_
_entity.id
_entity.type
_entity.pdbx_description
1 polymer ?
#
loop_
_entity_poly.entity_id
_entity_poly.type
_entity_poly.pdbx_seq_one_letter_code
_entity_poly.pdbx_strand_id
1 'polypeptide(L)'
;MSDKTKVTELVTALGMLGGDHPLDTLPVCPPELRGVDPTAWADLVESWLDPTVATLVDAAYDNGRFFRRADDALRNRPPRLIEWTGPQRSPGDEVAPVDLRVDHVYLVSCKYLSKITMNASPGHLFERLLTGGHGRRGADWYQDIAPTEWLALWNASRSWLVANDLATSLPDDPSALDRDARKALGRQLKDGAKAWPAELIAPYQSLCEAVAVRSAERWNASLAAATGAAEAMLWRLLRIGSAPYFVLGNDAKTSAAPLRLRVASPWDWRQAFRFRRLYIEPLIGGQPMVSWRASYLRDGHELEVCGHVEIRWSHGRFSGPPEAKVYLDTPFDRVPGYFALG
;
A
#
# COMPACT_ATOMS: atom_id res chain seq x y z
N MET A 1 8.35 11.89 3.85
CA MET A 1 7.68 11.12 4.93
C MET A 1 6.98 12.14 5.82
N SER A 2 5.81 11.85 6.38
CA SER A 2 5.14 12.80 7.30
C SER A 2 5.73 12.68 8.70
N ASP A 3 5.68 13.76 9.48
CA ASP A 3 6.17 13.78 10.86
C ASP A 3 5.46 12.73 11.72
N LYS A 4 4.16 12.50 11.47
CA LYS A 4 3.36 11.47 12.14
C LYS A 4 3.90 10.05 11.91
N THR A 5 4.33 9.71 10.68
CA THR A 5 4.89 8.40 10.37
C THR A 5 6.20 8.17 11.12
N LYS A 6 7.08 9.17 11.10
CA LYS A 6 8.35 9.14 11.83
C LYS A 6 8.14 9.00 13.34
N VAL A 7 7.19 9.74 13.91
CA VAL A 7 6.79 9.61 15.32
C VAL A 7 6.36 8.18 15.64
N THR A 8 5.45 7.61 14.84
CA THR A 8 4.96 6.26 15.12
C THR A 8 6.03 5.18 15.06
N GLU A 9 6.96 5.26 14.10
CA GLU A 9 8.02 4.29 13.93
C GLU A 9 9.04 4.37 15.08
N LEU A 10 9.55 5.56 15.36
CA LEU A 10 10.61 5.75 16.35
C LEU A 10 10.11 5.58 17.79
N VAL A 11 8.90 6.02 18.10
CA VAL A 11 8.31 5.79 19.44
C VAL A 11 8.02 4.30 19.67
N THR A 12 7.62 3.57 18.63
CA THR A 12 7.49 2.10 18.70
C THR A 12 8.83 1.46 19.05
N ALA A 13 9.94 1.91 18.46
CA ALA A 13 11.28 1.44 18.79
C ALA A 13 11.65 1.72 20.26
N LEU A 14 11.34 2.91 20.79
CA LEU A 14 11.55 3.24 22.21
C LEU A 14 10.77 2.31 23.14
N GLY A 15 9.51 2.00 22.81
CA GLY A 15 8.72 1.04 23.58
C GLY A 15 9.36 -0.36 23.64
N MET A 16 10.05 -0.78 22.57
CA MET A 16 10.78 -2.06 22.53
C MET A 16 12.02 -2.07 23.42
N LEU A 17 12.76 -0.95 23.47
CA LEU A 17 13.90 -0.75 24.38
C LEU A 17 13.45 -0.68 25.85
N GLY A 18 12.21 -0.22 26.06
CA GLY A 18 11.59 0.08 27.35
C GLY A 18 12.23 1.26 28.07
N GLY A 19 11.89 1.41 29.36
CA GLY A 19 12.16 2.63 30.12
C GLY A 19 10.86 3.40 30.39
N ASP A 20 11.01 4.67 30.75
CA ASP A 20 9.89 5.57 31.01
C ASP A 20 9.26 6.07 29.71
N HIS A 21 8.01 6.52 29.79
CA HIS A 21 7.29 7.03 28.63
C HIS A 21 8.00 8.29 28.07
N PRO A 22 8.11 8.48 26.74
CA PRO A 22 8.82 9.63 26.16
C PRO A 22 8.24 11.00 26.55
N LEU A 23 6.96 11.04 26.93
CA LEU A 23 6.30 12.26 27.44
C LEU A 23 6.62 12.54 28.93
N ASP A 24 7.04 11.53 29.68
CA ASP A 24 7.41 11.67 31.10
C ASP A 24 8.89 12.01 31.27
N THR A 25 9.75 11.52 30.36
CA THR A 25 11.19 11.76 30.37
C THR A 25 11.70 11.96 28.95
N LEU A 26 12.33 13.12 28.69
CA LEU A 26 12.95 13.41 27.40
C LEU A 26 14.15 12.46 27.17
N PRO A 27 14.07 11.52 26.22
CA PRO A 27 15.14 10.57 25.99
C PRO A 27 16.31 11.25 25.27
N VAL A 28 17.52 11.00 25.76
CA VAL A 28 18.70 11.02 24.88
C VAL A 28 18.53 9.87 23.89
N CYS A 29 18.86 10.07 22.61
CA CYS A 29 18.77 9.01 21.61
C CYS A 29 19.52 7.76 22.10
N PRO A 30 18.83 6.63 22.34
CA PRO A 30 19.47 5.45 22.88
C PRO A 30 20.54 4.92 21.91
N PRO A 31 21.72 4.49 22.40
CA PRO A 31 22.80 4.00 21.53
C PRO A 31 22.44 2.74 20.74
N GLU A 32 21.40 2.01 21.18
CA GLU A 32 20.81 0.86 20.50
C GLU A 32 19.97 1.25 19.28
N LEU A 33 19.46 2.48 19.21
CA LEU A 33 18.66 2.97 18.08
C LEU A 33 19.59 3.56 17.00
N ARG A 34 19.56 2.95 15.81
CA ARG A 34 20.41 3.33 14.66
C ARG A 34 19.56 3.74 13.46
N GLY A 35 20.18 4.44 12.51
CA GLY A 35 19.51 4.97 11.33
C GLY A 35 18.82 6.32 11.54
N VAL A 36 18.89 6.90 12.74
CA VAL A 36 18.36 8.23 13.07
C VAL A 36 19.52 9.20 13.22
N ASP A 37 19.58 10.22 12.38
CA ASP A 37 20.57 11.29 12.51
C ASP A 37 20.16 12.31 13.61
N PRO A 38 21.10 13.13 14.14
CA PRO A 38 20.82 14.05 15.22
C PRO A 38 19.72 15.08 14.92
N THR A 39 19.62 15.55 13.68
CA THR A 39 18.55 16.47 13.26
C THR A 39 17.21 15.75 13.28
N ALA A 40 17.15 14.55 12.71
CA ALA A 40 15.96 13.73 12.73
C ALA A 40 15.49 13.39 14.16
N TRP A 41 16.40 13.18 15.09
CA TRP A 41 16.07 12.98 16.50
C TRP A 41 15.53 14.26 17.16
N ALA A 42 16.16 15.41 16.93
CA ALA A 42 15.69 16.68 17.47
C ALA A 42 14.27 17.03 16.98
N ASP A 43 14.01 16.88 15.67
CA ASP A 43 12.69 17.11 15.08
C ASP A 43 11.62 16.19 15.69
N LEU A 44 11.97 14.93 15.98
CA LEU A 44 11.07 13.97 16.60
C LEU A 44 10.68 14.42 18.01
N VAL A 45 11.66 14.85 18.81
CA VAL A 45 11.45 15.32 20.18
C VAL A 45 10.55 16.56 20.20
N GLU A 46 10.74 17.49 19.26
CA GLU A 46 9.85 18.64 19.13
C GLU A 46 8.44 18.21 18.70
N SER A 47 8.35 17.30 17.73
CA SER A 47 7.07 16.84 17.16
C SER A 47 6.17 16.14 18.18
N TRP A 48 6.71 15.31 19.08
CA TRP A 48 5.86 14.57 20.03
C TRP A 48 5.40 15.41 21.24
N LEU A 49 5.94 16.61 21.43
CA LEU A 49 5.45 17.56 22.44
C LEU A 49 4.17 18.26 21.98
N ASP A 50 3.82 18.16 20.70
CA ASP A 50 2.54 18.63 20.18
C ASP A 50 1.39 17.81 20.78
N PRO A 51 0.46 18.42 21.54
CA PRO A 51 -0.68 17.73 22.12
C PRO A 51 -1.55 17.00 21.08
N THR A 52 -1.52 17.42 19.81
CA THR A 52 -2.28 16.79 18.73
C THR A 52 -1.76 15.42 18.30
N VAL A 53 -0.54 15.04 18.72
CA VAL A 53 0.05 13.73 18.45
C VAL A 53 0.21 12.86 19.70
N ALA A 54 -0.13 13.33 20.90
CA ALA A 54 0.05 12.61 22.16
C ALA A 54 -0.57 11.19 22.13
N THR A 55 -1.83 11.06 21.71
CA THR A 55 -2.49 9.74 21.59
C THR A 55 -1.78 8.80 20.59
N LEU A 56 -1.11 9.36 19.58
CA LEU A 56 -0.33 8.59 18.61
C LEU A 56 0.98 8.08 19.24
N VAL A 57 1.61 8.90 20.08
CA VAL A 57 2.81 8.56 20.84
C VAL A 57 2.51 7.44 21.83
N ASP A 58 1.45 7.58 22.63
CA ASP A 58 1.04 6.56 23.61
C ASP A 58 0.80 5.20 22.94
N ALA A 59 0.02 5.21 21.85
CA ALA A 59 -0.29 4.01 21.09
C ALA A 59 0.97 3.35 20.50
N ALA A 60 1.88 4.14 19.93
CA ALA A 60 3.13 3.64 19.38
C ALA A 60 4.02 3.04 20.48
N TYR A 61 4.13 3.72 21.62
CA TYR A 61 4.93 3.25 22.74
C TYR A 61 4.39 1.93 23.31
N ASP A 62 3.07 1.85 23.48
CA ASP A 62 2.40 0.62 23.93
C ASP A 62 2.56 -0.53 22.95
N ASN A 63 2.55 -0.28 21.65
CA ASN A 63 2.85 -1.30 20.64
C ASN A 63 4.27 -1.83 20.78
N GLY A 64 5.26 -0.94 20.96
CA GLY A 64 6.64 -1.34 21.22
C GLY A 64 6.79 -2.17 22.49
N ARG A 65 6.16 -1.72 23.59
CA ARG A 65 6.17 -2.44 24.87
C ARG A 65 5.45 -3.78 24.79
N PHE A 66 4.40 -3.90 23.99
CA PHE A 66 3.72 -5.16 23.77
C PHE A 66 4.63 -6.12 23.00
N PHE A 67 5.25 -5.65 21.91
CA PHE A 67 6.21 -6.43 21.14
C PHE A 67 7.41 -6.91 21.97
N ARG A 68 7.87 -6.08 22.91
CA ARG A 68 8.89 -6.48 23.89
C ARG A 68 8.45 -7.69 24.72
N ARG A 69 7.19 -7.71 25.15
CA ARG A 69 6.66 -8.69 26.09
C ARG A 69 6.20 -10.00 25.44
N ALA A 70 5.67 -9.92 24.22
CA ALA A 70 5.04 -11.05 23.54
C ALA A 70 5.98 -12.25 23.38
N ASP A 71 5.41 -13.45 23.55
CA ASP A 71 6.08 -14.75 23.52
C ASP A 71 6.51 -15.15 22.10
N ASP A 72 5.84 -14.65 21.07
CA ASP A 72 6.25 -14.86 19.67
C ASP A 72 7.13 -13.73 19.10
N ALA A 73 7.51 -12.77 19.94
CA ALA A 73 8.40 -11.66 19.63
C ALA A 73 9.65 -11.65 20.55
N LEU A 74 9.91 -10.56 21.29
CA LEU A 74 11.16 -10.41 22.04
C LEU A 74 11.20 -11.18 23.37
N ARG A 75 10.07 -11.67 23.91
CA ARG A 75 10.04 -12.47 25.16
C ARG A 75 10.73 -11.79 26.33
N ASN A 76 10.49 -10.50 26.52
CA ASN A 76 11.11 -9.62 27.51
C ASN A 76 12.63 -9.40 27.34
N ARG A 77 13.26 -9.99 26.31
CA ARG A 77 14.68 -9.76 26.02
C ARG A 77 14.88 -8.31 25.57
N PRO A 78 15.80 -7.56 26.17
CA PRO A 78 16.15 -6.24 25.67
C PRO A 78 16.81 -6.39 24.29
N PRO A 79 16.35 -5.63 23.27
CA PRO A 79 17.02 -5.62 21.98
C PRO A 79 18.41 -4.98 22.12
N ARG A 80 19.39 -5.50 21.38
CA ARG A 80 20.76 -4.95 21.36
C ARG A 80 20.90 -3.86 20.30
N LEU A 81 20.07 -3.92 19.28
CA LEU A 81 20.04 -3.02 18.14
C LEU A 81 18.62 -2.91 17.59
N ILE A 82 18.18 -1.68 17.32
CA ILE A 82 17.02 -1.38 16.49
C ILE A 82 17.47 -0.44 15.38
N GLU A 83 17.36 -0.86 14.13
CA GLU A 83 17.66 -0.03 12.97
C GLU A 83 16.35 0.52 12.39
N TRP A 84 16.22 1.84 12.34
CA TRP A 84 15.18 2.50 11.57
C TRP A 84 15.61 2.63 10.11
N THR A 85 14.78 2.12 9.19
CA THR A 85 15.08 2.10 7.75
C THR A 85 14.69 3.41 7.05
N GLY A 86 13.83 4.21 7.69
CA GLY A 86 13.41 5.52 7.20
C GLY A 86 12.69 5.45 5.84
N PRO A 87 12.67 6.56 5.06
CA PRO A 87 11.93 6.63 3.81
C PRO A 87 12.59 5.88 2.65
N GLN A 88 13.71 5.19 2.90
CA GLN A 88 14.47 4.52 1.87
C GLN A 88 13.70 3.30 1.35
N ARG A 89 13.72 3.08 0.03
CA ARG A 89 13.18 1.85 -0.53
C ARG A 89 14.21 0.76 -0.34
N SER A 90 13.79 -0.35 0.28
CA SER A 90 14.59 -1.56 0.28
C SER A 90 14.99 -1.96 -1.15
N PRO A 91 16.26 -2.33 -1.39
CA PRO A 91 16.66 -2.89 -2.67
C PRO A 91 16.08 -4.30 -2.86
N GLY A 92 15.72 -4.65 -4.11
CA GLY A 92 15.28 -5.99 -4.49
C GLY A 92 13.76 -6.20 -4.50
N ASP A 93 13.35 -7.47 -4.47
CA ASP A 93 11.95 -7.93 -4.54
C ASP A 93 11.31 -8.02 -3.13
N GLU A 94 11.82 -7.26 -2.17
CA GLU A 94 11.43 -7.40 -0.76
C GLU A 94 9.93 -7.10 -0.60
N VAL A 95 9.17 -8.13 -0.23
CA VAL A 95 7.71 -8.08 -0.10
C VAL A 95 7.31 -7.44 1.24
N ALA A 96 8.17 -7.55 2.25
CA ALA A 96 7.90 -7.07 3.59
C ALA A 96 8.19 -5.56 3.71
N PRO A 97 7.21 -4.73 4.14
CA PRO A 97 7.40 -3.31 4.40
C PRO A 97 8.13 -3.13 5.75
N VAL A 98 9.46 -3.12 5.76
CA VAL A 98 10.23 -3.09 7.00
C VAL A 98 10.57 -1.64 7.39
N ASP A 99 9.98 -1.17 8.48
CA ASP A 99 10.22 0.17 9.04
C ASP A 99 11.27 0.11 10.18
N LEU A 100 11.26 -0.98 10.96
CA LEU A 100 12.26 -1.27 11.99
C LEU A 100 12.84 -2.68 11.82
N ARG A 101 14.16 -2.80 11.98
CA ARG A 101 14.88 -4.08 12.05
C ARG A 101 15.47 -4.25 13.44
N VAL A 102 15.06 -5.28 14.16
CA VAL A 102 15.53 -5.55 15.54
C VAL A 102 16.50 -6.71 15.53
N ASP A 103 17.73 -6.45 15.97
CA ASP A 103 18.84 -7.42 16.05
C ASP A 103 19.10 -8.20 14.74
N HIS A 104 18.69 -7.64 13.60
CA HIS A 104 18.66 -8.29 12.28
C HIS A 104 17.82 -9.59 12.20
N VAL A 105 16.99 -9.86 13.21
CA VAL A 105 16.14 -11.06 13.29
C VAL A 105 14.68 -10.71 13.08
N TYR A 106 14.19 -9.66 13.76
CA TYR A 106 12.79 -9.27 13.65
C TYR A 106 12.64 -8.13 12.67
N LEU A 107 11.72 -8.31 11.72
CA LEU A 107 11.32 -7.30 10.76
C LEU A 107 9.97 -6.75 11.20
N VAL A 108 9.87 -5.44 11.42
CA VAL A 108 8.66 -4.80 11.94
C VAL A 108 8.19 -3.72 10.99
N SER A 109 6.92 -3.78 10.63
CA SER A 109 6.19 -2.74 9.93
C SER A 109 5.30 -1.98 10.90
N CYS A 110 5.47 -0.67 10.93
CA CYS A 110 4.66 0.26 11.70
C CYS A 110 3.50 0.74 10.84
N LYS A 111 2.35 0.07 10.94
CA LYS A 111 1.20 0.31 10.08
C LYS A 111 0.07 1.01 10.80
N TYR A 112 0.04 2.32 10.63
CA TYR A 112 -1.03 3.18 11.12
C TYR A 112 -1.84 3.62 9.90
N LEU A 113 -3.14 3.27 9.83
CA LEU A 113 -4.18 3.90 8.99
C LEU A 113 -4.41 3.47 7.52
N SER A 114 -3.78 2.41 6.98
CA SER A 114 -3.96 2.06 5.55
C SER A 114 -4.38 0.62 5.28
N LYS A 115 -5.43 0.42 4.46
CA LYS A 115 -5.80 -0.90 3.90
C LYS A 115 -4.99 -1.26 2.64
N ILE A 116 -4.16 -0.34 2.14
CA ILE A 116 -3.34 -0.58 0.95
C ILE A 116 -2.23 -1.57 1.32
N THR A 117 -2.14 -2.65 0.56
CA THR A 117 -1.04 -3.61 0.64
C THR A 117 -0.01 -3.36 -0.43
N MET A 118 -0.29 -2.77 -1.59
CA MET A 118 0.77 -2.48 -2.57
C MET A 118 0.46 -1.26 -3.41
N ASN A 119 1.52 -0.55 -3.79
CA ASN A 119 1.49 0.43 -4.87
C ASN A 119 2.48 -0.05 -5.94
N ALA A 120 1.99 -0.40 -7.12
CA ALA A 120 2.80 -0.91 -8.23
C ALA A 120 2.40 -0.21 -9.54
N SER A 121 3.19 -0.38 -10.60
CA SER A 121 2.65 -0.12 -11.94
C SER A 121 1.68 -1.24 -12.32
N PRO A 122 0.65 -0.97 -13.14
CA PRO A 122 -0.27 -1.99 -13.63
C PRO A 122 0.43 -3.19 -14.28
N GLY A 123 1.41 -2.98 -15.17
CA GLY A 123 2.17 -4.09 -15.78
C GLY A 123 2.97 -4.92 -14.77
N HIS A 124 3.49 -4.30 -13.70
CA HIS A 124 4.14 -5.07 -12.63
C HIS A 124 3.15 -5.99 -11.88
N LEU A 125 1.92 -5.53 -11.70
CA LEU A 125 0.87 -6.28 -11.02
C LEU A 125 0.23 -7.35 -11.92
N PHE A 126 -0.33 -6.94 -13.06
CA PHE A 126 -1.20 -7.79 -13.88
C PHE A 126 -0.42 -8.71 -14.84
N GLU A 127 0.79 -8.33 -15.25
CA GLU A 127 1.60 -9.12 -16.20
C GLU A 127 2.71 -9.88 -15.48
N ARG A 128 3.44 -9.18 -14.62
CA ARG A 128 4.57 -9.77 -13.90
C ARG A 128 4.19 -10.42 -12.58
N LEU A 129 2.92 -10.39 -12.16
CA LEU A 129 2.45 -11.00 -10.92
C LEU A 129 3.27 -10.57 -9.70
N LEU A 130 3.70 -9.30 -9.69
CA LEU A 130 4.53 -8.70 -8.65
C LEU A 130 5.89 -9.39 -8.46
N THR A 131 6.45 -9.94 -9.53
CA THR A 131 7.78 -10.56 -9.55
C THR A 131 8.82 -9.65 -10.18
N GLY A 132 10.06 -9.72 -9.67
CA GLY A 132 11.22 -8.96 -10.15
C GLY A 132 11.22 -7.49 -9.71
N GLY A 133 12.39 -6.86 -9.79
CA GLY A 133 12.59 -5.53 -9.22
C GLY A 133 11.70 -4.43 -9.83
N HIS A 134 11.45 -3.40 -9.02
CA HIS A 134 10.86 -2.13 -9.43
C HIS A 134 11.85 -1.37 -10.33
N GLY A 135 11.52 -1.06 -11.59
CA GLY A 135 12.51 -0.32 -12.38
C GLY A 135 12.21 0.06 -13.83
N ARG A 136 11.23 -0.54 -14.50
CA ARG A 136 10.82 -0.04 -15.82
C ARG A 136 9.54 0.78 -15.67
N ARG A 137 9.62 2.09 -15.97
CA ARG A 137 8.41 2.85 -16.33
C ARG A 137 7.82 2.14 -17.55
N GLY A 138 6.71 1.43 -17.34
CA GLY A 138 5.94 0.86 -18.42
C GLY A 138 5.31 1.97 -19.27
N ALA A 139 4.83 1.59 -20.45
CA ALA A 139 3.92 2.43 -21.23
C ALA A 139 2.67 2.81 -20.42
N ASP A 140 1.92 3.80 -20.88
CA ASP A 140 0.65 4.16 -20.24
C ASP A 140 -0.33 2.98 -20.34
N TRP A 141 -0.73 2.42 -19.19
CA TRP A 141 -1.59 1.25 -19.13
C TRP A 141 -2.95 1.48 -19.79
N TYR A 142 -3.50 2.70 -19.70
CA TYR A 142 -4.78 2.99 -20.35
C TYR A 142 -4.67 2.97 -21.85
N GLN A 143 -3.57 3.49 -22.40
CA GLN A 143 -3.31 3.47 -23.84
C GLN A 143 -3.04 2.05 -24.34
N ASP A 144 -2.36 1.21 -23.56
CA ASP A 144 -2.08 -0.18 -23.92
C ASP A 144 -3.34 -1.06 -23.87
N ILE A 145 -4.08 -1.02 -22.76
CA ILE A 145 -5.19 -1.93 -22.51
C ILE A 145 -6.52 -1.43 -23.09
N ALA A 146 -6.69 -0.13 -23.24
CA ALA A 146 -7.93 0.49 -23.72
C ALA A 146 -7.71 1.66 -24.68
N PRO A 147 -7.01 1.45 -25.81
CA PRO A 147 -6.62 2.53 -26.72
C PRO A 147 -7.82 3.31 -27.28
N THR A 148 -8.92 2.62 -27.61
CA THR A 148 -10.12 3.23 -28.18
C THR A 148 -10.82 4.14 -27.16
N GLU A 149 -11.07 3.62 -25.96
CA GLU A 149 -11.74 4.36 -24.89
C GLU A 149 -10.85 5.49 -24.33
N TRP A 150 -9.54 5.26 -24.30
CA TRP A 150 -8.54 6.27 -23.95
C TRP A 150 -8.59 7.46 -24.90
N LEU A 151 -8.53 7.21 -26.20
CA LEU A 151 -8.59 8.24 -27.23
C LEU A 151 -9.95 8.96 -27.24
N ALA A 152 -11.04 8.22 -27.02
CA ALA A 152 -12.38 8.81 -26.90
C ALA A 152 -12.48 9.79 -25.72
N LEU A 153 -11.99 9.40 -24.54
CA LEU A 153 -11.95 10.28 -23.37
C LEU A 153 -11.07 11.51 -23.61
N TRP A 154 -9.92 11.34 -24.26
CA TRP A 154 -9.04 12.45 -24.59
C TRP A 154 -9.69 13.43 -25.57
N ASN A 155 -10.29 12.93 -26.66
CA ASN A 155 -10.97 13.78 -27.63
C ASN A 155 -12.15 14.53 -27.01
N ALA A 156 -12.96 13.86 -26.17
CA ALA A 156 -14.02 14.52 -25.43
C ALA A 156 -13.48 15.62 -24.50
N SER A 157 -12.39 15.34 -23.78
CA SER A 157 -11.72 16.31 -22.90
C SER A 157 -11.19 17.52 -23.68
N ARG A 158 -10.60 17.31 -24.86
CA ARG A 158 -10.14 18.38 -25.75
C ARG A 158 -11.29 19.28 -26.21
N SER A 159 -12.35 18.67 -26.74
CA SER A 159 -13.53 19.41 -27.20
C SER A 159 -14.17 20.21 -26.06
N TRP A 160 -14.26 19.63 -24.87
CA TRP A 160 -14.80 20.30 -23.69
C TRP A 160 -13.95 21.50 -23.27
N LEU A 161 -12.61 21.37 -23.23
CA LEU A 161 -11.71 22.47 -22.86
C LEU A 161 -11.77 23.63 -23.86
N VAL A 162 -11.88 23.34 -25.16
CA VAL A 162 -12.03 24.37 -26.20
C VAL A 162 -13.40 25.05 -26.10
N ALA A 163 -14.48 24.28 -25.91
CA ALA A 163 -15.84 24.84 -25.81
C ALA A 163 -16.07 25.71 -24.57
N ASN A 164 -15.22 25.57 -23.53
CA ASN A 164 -15.29 26.35 -22.30
C ASN A 164 -14.19 27.43 -22.22
N ASP A 165 -13.53 27.77 -23.33
CA ASP A 165 -12.45 28.78 -23.40
C ASP A 165 -11.26 28.53 -22.44
N LEU A 166 -11.03 27.26 -22.07
CA LEU A 166 -9.94 26.85 -21.17
C LEU A 166 -8.66 26.47 -21.93
N ALA A 167 -8.75 26.28 -23.24
CA ALA A 167 -7.62 26.04 -24.14
C ALA A 167 -7.96 26.43 -25.59
N THR A 168 -7.00 27.00 -26.33
CA THR A 168 -7.19 27.37 -27.74
C THR A 168 -6.86 26.23 -28.70
N SER A 169 -5.86 25.42 -28.37
CA SER A 169 -5.51 24.20 -29.09
C SER A 169 -4.81 23.23 -28.14
N LEU A 170 -5.06 21.94 -28.34
CA LEU A 170 -4.44 20.84 -27.59
C LEU A 170 -3.95 19.80 -28.61
N PRO A 171 -2.82 19.12 -28.33
CA PRO A 171 -2.29 18.09 -29.22
C PRO A 171 -3.27 16.91 -29.36
N ASP A 172 -3.15 16.17 -30.46
CA ASP A 172 -3.96 14.96 -30.67
C ASP A 172 -3.61 13.84 -29.70
N ASP A 173 -2.39 13.85 -29.14
CA ASP A 173 -1.92 12.90 -28.13
C ASP A 173 -1.54 13.64 -26.83
N PRO A 174 -2.11 13.28 -25.65
CA PRO A 174 -1.77 13.89 -24.38
C PRO A 174 -0.32 13.58 -23.93
N SER A 175 0.36 12.60 -24.55
CA SER A 175 1.78 12.30 -24.32
C SER A 175 2.69 13.45 -24.75
N ALA A 176 2.25 14.28 -25.71
CA ALA A 176 2.97 15.45 -26.20
C ALA A 176 2.93 16.67 -25.25
N LEU A 177 2.06 16.64 -24.22
CA LEU A 177 2.00 17.71 -23.22
C LEU A 177 3.29 17.73 -22.39
N ASP A 178 3.73 18.91 -21.97
CA ASP A 178 4.77 19.04 -20.96
C ASP A 178 4.22 18.84 -19.54
N ARG A 179 5.06 19.05 -18.52
CA ARG A 179 4.66 18.86 -17.11
C ARG A 179 3.64 19.92 -16.65
N ASP A 180 3.83 21.17 -17.06
CA ASP A 180 3.01 22.28 -16.57
C ASP A 180 1.63 22.27 -17.24
N ALA A 181 1.58 21.94 -18.53
CA ALA A 181 0.35 21.70 -19.26
C ALA A 181 -0.46 20.55 -18.66
N ARG A 182 0.17 19.41 -18.31
CA ARG A 182 -0.51 18.31 -17.61
C ARG A 182 -1.07 18.73 -16.25
N LYS A 183 -0.32 19.54 -15.49
CA LYS A 183 -0.77 20.05 -14.19
C LYS A 183 -1.93 21.04 -14.33
N ALA A 184 -1.93 21.87 -15.38
CA ALA A 184 -3.06 22.75 -15.70
C ALA A 184 -4.29 21.93 -16.10
N LEU A 185 -4.13 20.98 -17.02
CA LEU A 185 -5.17 20.07 -17.49
C LEU A 185 -5.84 19.32 -16.34
N GLY A 186 -5.05 18.71 -15.45
CA GLY A 186 -5.56 17.99 -14.29
C GLY A 186 -6.31 18.87 -13.28
N ARG A 187 -6.12 20.20 -13.31
CA ARG A 187 -6.91 21.16 -12.52
C ARG A 187 -8.19 21.57 -13.26
N GLN A 188 -8.08 21.91 -14.53
CA GLN A 188 -9.21 22.36 -15.36
C GLN A 188 -10.27 21.28 -15.54
N LEU A 189 -9.86 20.02 -15.65
CA LEU A 189 -10.80 18.91 -15.77
C LEU A 189 -11.49 18.58 -14.45
N LYS A 190 -11.16 19.19 -13.30
CA LYS A 190 -11.86 18.89 -12.04
C LYS A 190 -13.09 19.77 -11.90
N ASP A 191 -14.24 19.13 -11.68
CA ASP A 191 -15.44 19.79 -11.20
C ASP A 191 -15.60 19.54 -9.69
N GLY A 192 -15.77 20.62 -8.92
CA GLY A 192 -15.84 20.59 -7.45
C GLY A 192 -14.72 19.79 -6.76
N ALA A 193 -15.11 18.93 -5.81
CA ALA A 193 -14.15 18.27 -4.91
C ALA A 193 -13.29 17.17 -5.55
N LYS A 194 -13.63 16.65 -6.75
CA LYS A 194 -12.89 15.64 -7.55
C LYS A 194 -13.66 15.08 -8.77
N ALA A 195 -14.82 15.61 -9.14
CA ALA A 195 -15.69 15.03 -10.16
C ALA A 195 -15.20 15.34 -11.59
N TRP A 196 -15.65 14.55 -12.57
CA TRP A 196 -15.52 14.90 -13.98
C TRP A 196 -16.64 15.87 -14.36
N PRO A 197 -16.40 16.83 -15.27
CA PRO A 197 -17.46 17.56 -15.94
C PRO A 197 -18.51 16.58 -16.49
N ALA A 198 -19.78 16.97 -16.44
CA ALA A 198 -20.90 16.07 -16.73
C ALA A 198 -20.76 15.38 -18.10
N GLU A 199 -20.28 16.12 -19.11
CA GLU A 199 -20.07 15.62 -20.48
C GLU A 199 -18.95 14.58 -20.57
N LEU A 200 -18.03 14.58 -19.61
CA LEU A 200 -16.88 13.67 -19.56
C LEU A 200 -17.14 12.43 -18.71
N ILE A 201 -18.28 12.37 -18.00
CA ILE A 201 -18.64 11.21 -17.16
C ILE A 201 -18.79 9.94 -18.01
N ALA A 202 -19.59 9.97 -19.08
CA ALA A 202 -19.85 8.78 -19.90
C ALA A 202 -18.59 8.27 -20.65
N PRO A 203 -17.77 9.11 -21.29
CA PRO A 203 -16.48 8.69 -21.85
C PRO A 203 -15.55 8.09 -20.80
N TYR A 204 -15.52 8.67 -19.59
CA TYR A 204 -14.68 8.16 -18.51
C TYR A 204 -15.20 6.82 -17.96
N GLN A 205 -16.51 6.64 -17.81
CA GLN A 205 -17.12 5.36 -17.43
C GLN A 205 -16.78 4.27 -18.45
N SER A 206 -16.87 4.58 -19.75
CA SER A 206 -16.49 3.66 -20.82
C SER A 206 -15.03 3.21 -20.70
N LEU A 207 -14.11 4.15 -20.41
CA LEU A 207 -12.72 3.82 -20.12
C LEU A 207 -12.59 2.94 -18.87
N CYS A 208 -13.30 3.25 -17.78
CA CYS A 208 -13.24 2.49 -16.54
C CYS A 208 -13.65 1.04 -16.74
N GLU A 209 -14.75 0.80 -17.45
CA GLU A 209 -15.26 -0.54 -17.75
C GLU A 209 -14.28 -1.33 -18.63
N ALA A 210 -13.82 -0.74 -19.74
CA ALA A 210 -12.90 -1.39 -20.66
C ALA A 210 -11.57 -1.77 -19.98
N VAL A 211 -11.02 -0.83 -19.19
CA VAL A 211 -9.78 -1.07 -18.44
C VAL A 211 -9.98 -2.13 -17.37
N ALA A 212 -11.09 -2.11 -16.63
CA ALA A 212 -11.38 -3.12 -15.61
C ALA A 212 -11.45 -4.53 -16.21
N VAL A 213 -12.25 -4.71 -17.27
CA VAL A 213 -12.42 -6.00 -17.97
C VAL A 213 -11.09 -6.50 -18.51
N ARG A 214 -10.41 -5.69 -19.32
CA ARG A 214 -9.20 -6.14 -20.02
C ARG A 214 -8.01 -6.31 -19.07
N SER A 215 -7.95 -5.56 -17.97
CA SER A 215 -6.93 -5.79 -16.92
C SER A 215 -7.19 -7.09 -16.16
N ALA A 216 -8.46 -7.42 -15.86
CA ALA A 216 -8.82 -8.70 -15.23
C ALA A 216 -8.50 -9.88 -16.16
N GLU A 217 -8.80 -9.77 -17.46
CA GLU A 217 -8.44 -10.77 -18.47
C GLU A 217 -6.92 -10.97 -18.56
N ARG A 218 -6.16 -9.87 -18.65
CA ARG A 218 -4.69 -9.91 -18.67
C ARG A 218 -4.12 -10.58 -17.42
N TRP A 219 -4.67 -10.26 -16.25
CA TRP A 219 -4.21 -10.86 -15.00
C TRP A 219 -4.52 -12.36 -14.93
N ASN A 220 -5.73 -12.77 -15.30
CA ASN A 220 -6.10 -14.19 -15.40
C ASN A 220 -5.19 -14.95 -16.37
N ALA A 221 -4.87 -14.38 -17.53
CA ALA A 221 -3.94 -14.98 -18.50
C ALA A 221 -2.54 -15.18 -17.91
N SER A 222 -2.00 -14.17 -17.21
CA SER A 222 -0.70 -14.26 -16.54
C SER A 222 -0.68 -15.33 -15.44
N LEU A 223 -1.76 -15.45 -14.67
CA LEU A 223 -1.91 -16.47 -13.63
C LEU A 223 -2.01 -17.89 -14.23
N ALA A 224 -2.67 -18.04 -15.37
CA ALA A 224 -2.80 -19.32 -16.05
C ALA A 224 -1.50 -19.78 -16.73
N ALA A 225 -0.58 -18.86 -17.04
CA ALA A 225 0.66 -19.15 -17.75
C ALA A 225 1.68 -19.97 -16.92
N ALA A 226 1.55 -20.00 -15.59
CA ALA A 226 2.50 -20.71 -14.73
C ALA A 226 1.82 -21.49 -13.60
N THR A 227 2.24 -22.74 -13.39
CA THR A 227 1.73 -23.58 -12.30
C THR A 227 2.10 -22.99 -10.94
N GLY A 228 1.15 -22.93 -10.02
CA GLY A 228 1.36 -22.37 -8.68
C GLY A 228 1.39 -20.83 -8.61
N ALA A 229 1.26 -20.14 -9.75
CA ALA A 229 1.29 -18.67 -9.80
C ALA A 229 0.16 -18.04 -8.98
N ALA A 230 -1.02 -18.65 -8.94
CA ALA A 230 -2.17 -18.15 -8.17
C ALA A 230 -1.93 -18.13 -6.66
N GLU A 231 -1.38 -19.21 -6.09
CA GLU A 231 -1.04 -19.26 -4.66
C GLU A 231 0.09 -18.28 -4.33
N ALA A 232 1.13 -18.25 -5.16
CA ALA A 232 2.23 -17.31 -4.98
C ALA A 232 1.78 -15.85 -5.13
N MET A 233 0.83 -15.58 -6.03
CA MET A 233 0.21 -14.25 -6.19
C MET A 233 -0.59 -13.87 -4.95
N LEU A 234 -1.37 -14.80 -4.39
CA LEU A 234 -2.09 -14.57 -3.13
C LEU A 234 -1.12 -14.14 -2.03
N TRP A 235 0.00 -14.84 -1.84
CA TRP A 235 0.97 -14.44 -0.83
C TRP A 235 1.49 -13.02 -1.05
N ARG A 236 1.78 -12.62 -2.29
CA ARG A 236 2.21 -11.24 -2.60
C ARG A 236 1.13 -10.20 -2.32
N LEU A 237 -0.14 -10.49 -2.68
CA LEU A 237 -1.28 -9.63 -2.36
C LEU A 237 -1.44 -9.43 -0.84
N LEU A 238 -1.16 -10.48 -0.07
CA LEU A 238 -1.17 -10.50 1.40
C LEU A 238 0.17 -10.10 2.03
N ARG A 239 1.16 -9.64 1.24
CA ARG A 239 2.53 -9.32 1.70
C ARG A 239 3.27 -10.45 2.44
N ILE A 240 2.87 -11.70 2.27
CA ILE A 240 3.57 -12.86 2.83
C ILE A 240 4.88 -13.07 2.05
N GLY A 241 5.99 -12.77 2.72
CA GLY A 241 7.36 -12.87 2.20
C GLY A 241 8.09 -14.13 2.65
N SER A 242 9.34 -14.31 2.22
CA SER A 242 10.14 -15.50 2.54
C SER A 242 10.39 -15.71 4.04
N ALA A 243 10.32 -14.64 4.84
CA ALA A 243 10.45 -14.68 6.29
C ALA A 243 9.19 -14.08 6.96
N PRO A 244 8.82 -14.57 8.16
CA PRO A 244 7.82 -13.91 8.98
C PRO A 244 8.25 -12.49 9.34
N TYR A 245 7.27 -11.60 9.45
CA TYR A 245 7.48 -10.24 9.93
C TYR A 245 6.30 -9.81 10.77
N PHE A 246 6.43 -8.65 11.42
CA PHE A 246 5.48 -8.18 12.41
C PHE A 246 4.83 -6.89 11.95
N VAL A 247 3.54 -6.75 12.20
CA VAL A 247 2.80 -5.52 11.93
C VAL A 247 2.31 -4.98 13.26
N LEU A 248 2.77 -3.77 13.58
CA LEU A 248 2.40 -3.03 14.77
C LEU A 248 1.72 -1.72 14.36
N GLY A 249 0.56 -1.43 14.93
CA GLY A 249 -0.04 -0.12 14.75
C GLY A 249 -1.45 -0.03 15.31
N ASN A 250 -2.09 1.11 15.06
CA ASN A 250 -3.46 1.36 15.46
C ASN A 250 -4.26 1.83 14.24
N ASP A 251 -5.50 1.35 14.12
CA ASP A 251 -6.45 1.97 13.21
C ASP A 251 -7.14 3.12 13.95
N ALA A 252 -6.58 4.33 13.90
CA ALA A 252 -7.15 5.47 14.62
C ALA A 252 -8.57 5.86 14.16
N LYS A 253 -9.08 5.30 13.06
CA LYS A 253 -10.44 5.55 12.56
C LYS A 253 -11.49 4.62 13.16
N THR A 254 -11.08 3.53 13.78
CA THR A 254 -11.99 2.60 14.45
C THR A 254 -11.55 2.45 15.90
N SER A 255 -12.47 2.38 16.87
CA SER A 255 -12.14 2.02 18.26
C SER A 255 -11.71 0.54 18.40
N ALA A 256 -11.16 -0.04 17.33
CA ALA A 256 -10.75 -1.42 17.26
C ALA A 256 -9.47 -1.64 18.06
N ALA A 257 -9.24 -2.90 18.45
CA ALA A 257 -8.02 -3.31 19.12
C ALA A 257 -6.77 -2.93 18.27
N PRO A 258 -5.63 -2.63 18.92
CA PRO A 258 -4.38 -2.38 18.22
C PRO A 258 -4.04 -3.53 17.26
N LEU A 259 -3.51 -3.17 16.09
CA LEU A 259 -3.01 -4.11 15.10
C LEU A 259 -1.65 -4.64 15.59
N ARG A 260 -1.65 -5.83 16.18
CA ARG A 260 -0.46 -6.49 16.71
C ARG A 260 -0.42 -7.90 16.15
N LEU A 261 0.23 -8.05 15.00
CA LEU A 261 0.17 -9.27 14.20
C LEU A 261 1.55 -9.79 13.84
N ARG A 262 1.70 -11.12 13.83
CA ARG A 262 2.75 -11.83 13.11
C ARG A 262 2.19 -12.26 11.75
N VAL A 263 2.85 -11.81 10.69
CA VAL A 263 2.58 -12.27 9.33
C VAL A 263 3.47 -13.46 9.04
N ALA A 264 2.86 -14.56 8.60
CA ALA A 264 3.53 -15.82 8.30
C ALA A 264 4.46 -15.72 7.09
N SER A 265 5.37 -16.69 6.99
CA SER A 265 5.99 -17.07 5.72
C SER A 265 5.09 -18.02 4.90
N PRO A 266 5.37 -18.26 3.60
CA PRO A 266 4.69 -19.31 2.83
C PRO A 266 4.73 -20.69 3.48
N TRP A 267 5.81 -21.01 4.21
CA TRP A 267 5.94 -22.27 4.93
C TRP A 267 4.91 -22.35 6.05
N ASP A 268 4.89 -21.37 6.95
CA ASP A 268 3.91 -21.29 8.04
C ASP A 268 2.47 -21.30 7.51
N TRP A 269 2.24 -20.59 6.40
CA TRP A 269 0.94 -20.53 5.76
C TRP A 269 0.47 -21.93 5.31
N ARG A 270 1.31 -22.69 4.62
CA ARG A 270 0.96 -24.05 4.15
C ARG A 270 0.78 -25.07 5.28
N GLN A 271 1.31 -24.81 6.48
CA GLN A 271 1.06 -25.65 7.65
C GLN A 271 -0.37 -25.48 8.18
N ALA A 272 -0.94 -24.26 8.08
CA ALA A 272 -2.25 -23.94 8.64
C ALA A 272 -3.38 -23.88 7.58
N PHE A 273 -3.03 -23.67 6.31
CA PHE A 273 -4.00 -23.40 5.25
C PHE A 273 -3.75 -24.24 4.00
N ARG A 274 -4.82 -24.52 3.25
CA ARG A 274 -4.76 -25.12 1.91
C ARG A 274 -5.38 -24.18 0.90
N PHE A 275 -4.57 -23.63 -0.01
CA PHE A 275 -5.07 -22.81 -1.11
C PHE A 275 -6.00 -23.62 -2.02
N ARG A 276 -7.13 -23.02 -2.43
CA ARG A 276 -8.07 -23.64 -3.38
C ARG A 276 -8.08 -22.91 -4.70
N ARG A 277 -8.39 -21.62 -4.69
CA ARG A 277 -8.53 -20.83 -5.92
C ARG A 277 -8.35 -19.34 -5.67
N LEU A 278 -7.87 -18.65 -6.70
CA LEU A 278 -7.88 -17.19 -6.81
C LEU A 278 -8.83 -16.82 -7.96
N TYR A 279 -9.79 -15.96 -7.66
CA TYR A 279 -10.76 -15.40 -8.59
C TYR A 279 -10.38 -13.94 -8.85
N ILE A 280 -10.34 -13.55 -10.12
CA ILE A 280 -10.05 -12.19 -10.57
C ILE A 280 -11.18 -11.76 -11.48
N GLU A 281 -11.88 -10.69 -11.12
CA GLU A 281 -13.08 -10.22 -11.81
C GLU A 281 -13.04 -8.69 -11.98
N PRO A 282 -13.53 -8.14 -13.10
CA PRO A 282 -13.67 -6.70 -13.24
C PRO A 282 -14.62 -6.16 -12.17
N LEU A 283 -14.29 -4.99 -11.61
CA LEU A 283 -15.14 -4.31 -10.63
C LEU A 283 -15.59 -2.97 -11.20
N ILE A 284 -16.90 -2.83 -11.41
CA ILE A 284 -17.50 -1.60 -11.92
C ILE A 284 -17.53 -0.55 -10.80
N GLY A 285 -17.11 0.66 -11.11
CA GLY A 285 -17.21 1.81 -10.21
C GLY A 285 -16.76 3.11 -10.86
N GLY A 286 -16.60 4.16 -10.05
CA GLY A 286 -16.20 5.50 -10.51
C GLY A 286 -14.72 5.64 -10.94
N GLN A 287 -14.00 4.53 -11.03
CA GLN A 287 -12.63 4.45 -11.54
C GLN A 287 -12.38 2.99 -11.99
N PRO A 288 -11.37 2.73 -12.84
CA PRO A 288 -11.05 1.37 -13.24
C PRO A 288 -10.58 0.53 -12.05
N MET A 289 -11.27 -0.60 -11.81
CA MET A 289 -10.96 -1.48 -10.69
C MET A 289 -11.03 -2.95 -11.07
N VAL A 290 -10.22 -3.77 -10.42
CA VAL A 290 -10.23 -5.23 -10.55
C VAL A 290 -10.35 -5.83 -9.16
N SER A 291 -11.38 -6.64 -8.92
CA SER A 291 -11.54 -7.37 -7.66
C SER A 291 -10.73 -8.65 -7.68
N TRP A 292 -10.29 -9.07 -6.49
CA TRP A 292 -9.66 -10.37 -6.29
C TRP A 292 -10.22 -11.03 -5.04
N ARG A 293 -10.39 -12.35 -5.11
CA ARG A 293 -10.89 -13.17 -4.01
C ARG A 293 -10.19 -14.51 -4.02
N ALA A 294 -9.67 -14.96 -2.89
CA ALA A 294 -9.09 -16.29 -2.77
C ALA A 294 -9.89 -17.13 -1.78
N SER A 295 -10.18 -18.38 -2.16
CA SER A 295 -10.71 -19.38 -1.23
C SER A 295 -9.60 -20.32 -0.77
N TYR A 296 -9.68 -20.72 0.49
CA TYR A 296 -8.71 -21.58 1.15
C TYR A 296 -9.39 -22.42 2.22
N LEU A 297 -8.81 -23.57 2.58
CA LEU A 297 -9.26 -24.33 3.75
C LEU A 297 -8.43 -24.00 4.98
N ARG A 298 -9.09 -23.98 6.13
CA ARG A 298 -8.50 -24.05 7.47
C ARG A 298 -9.32 -25.04 8.30
N ASP A 299 -8.66 -26.01 8.92
CA ASP A 299 -9.31 -27.00 9.79
C ASP A 299 -10.53 -27.69 9.12
N GLY A 300 -10.47 -27.91 7.80
CA GLY A 300 -11.55 -28.51 7.01
C GLY A 300 -12.65 -27.55 6.54
N HIS A 301 -12.65 -26.29 6.98
CA HIS A 301 -13.62 -25.27 6.59
C HIS A 301 -13.09 -24.40 5.44
N GLU A 302 -13.93 -24.16 4.43
CA GLU A 302 -13.61 -23.21 3.36
C GLU A 302 -13.91 -21.77 3.81
N LEU A 303 -12.91 -20.92 3.65
CA LEU A 303 -12.90 -19.52 4.02
C LEU A 303 -12.40 -18.69 2.85
N GLU A 304 -12.64 -17.38 2.91
CA GLU A 304 -12.27 -16.46 1.84
C GLU A 304 -11.51 -15.25 2.37
N VAL A 305 -10.66 -14.71 1.49
CA VAL A 305 -10.01 -13.41 1.66
C VAL A 305 -10.17 -12.64 0.35
N CYS A 306 -10.51 -11.37 0.47
CA CYS A 306 -10.84 -10.52 -0.66
C CYS A 306 -10.20 -9.13 -0.56
N GLY A 307 -10.07 -8.53 -1.73
CA GLY A 307 -9.64 -7.16 -1.90
C GLY A 307 -9.93 -6.68 -3.32
N HIS A 308 -9.42 -5.51 -3.64
CA HIS A 308 -9.52 -4.96 -4.99
C HIS A 308 -8.26 -4.18 -5.35
N VAL A 309 -8.15 -3.86 -6.63
CA VAL A 309 -7.10 -3.04 -7.20
C VAL A 309 -7.74 -1.81 -7.79
N GLU A 310 -7.29 -0.62 -7.40
CA GLU A 310 -7.62 0.64 -8.06
C GLU A 310 -6.53 0.98 -9.08
N ILE A 311 -6.90 1.16 -10.35
CA ILE A 311 -5.99 1.69 -11.37
C ILE A 311 -6.30 3.18 -11.51
N ARG A 312 -5.33 4.04 -11.22
CA ARG A 312 -5.57 5.50 -11.18
C ARG A 312 -4.34 6.31 -11.50
N TRP A 313 -4.56 7.57 -11.87
CA TRP A 313 -3.45 8.53 -11.96
C TRP A 313 -3.03 9.03 -10.58
N SER A 314 -1.73 9.00 -10.28
CA SER A 314 -1.20 9.44 -8.98
C SER A 314 -1.28 10.96 -8.76
N HIS A 315 -1.22 11.77 -9.82
CA HIS A 315 -1.10 13.24 -9.73
C HIS A 315 -2.15 14.03 -10.52
N GLY A 316 -3.27 13.38 -10.86
CA GLY A 316 -4.38 13.98 -11.62
C GLY A 316 -4.54 13.42 -13.02
N ARG A 317 -5.66 13.73 -13.66
CA ARG A 317 -6.03 13.18 -14.96
C ARG A 317 -4.99 13.54 -16.02
N PHE A 318 -4.61 12.56 -16.84
CA PHE A 318 -3.58 12.69 -17.86
C PHE A 318 -2.20 13.14 -17.33
N SER A 319 -1.90 12.94 -16.04
CA SER A 319 -0.60 13.36 -15.45
C SER A 319 0.58 12.45 -15.78
N GLY A 320 0.38 11.42 -16.62
CA GLY A 320 1.34 10.36 -16.94
C GLY A 320 0.74 8.97 -16.72
N PRO A 321 1.57 7.91 -16.76
CA PRO A 321 1.10 6.54 -16.59
C PRO A 321 0.38 6.33 -15.24
N PRO A 322 -0.68 5.50 -15.20
CA PRO A 322 -1.38 5.20 -13.96
C PRO A 322 -0.57 4.28 -13.03
N GLU A 323 -0.93 4.29 -11.76
CA GLU A 323 -0.54 3.32 -10.74
C GLU A 323 -1.65 2.30 -10.51
N ALA A 324 -1.29 1.11 -10.03
CA ALA A 324 -2.20 0.12 -9.49
C ALA A 324 -2.01 0.03 -7.97
N LYS A 325 -3.10 0.27 -7.24
CA LYS A 325 -3.11 0.21 -5.77
C LYS A 325 -3.93 -0.96 -5.30
N VAL A 326 -3.28 -1.88 -4.61
CA VAL A 326 -3.91 -3.09 -4.07
C VAL A 326 -4.44 -2.78 -2.68
N TYR A 327 -5.73 -3.01 -2.50
CA TYR A 327 -6.47 -2.88 -1.24
C TYR A 327 -6.81 -4.27 -0.72
N LEU A 328 -6.76 -4.40 0.60
CA LEU A 328 -7.27 -5.55 1.33
C LEU A 328 -8.61 -5.17 1.99
N ASP A 329 -9.69 -5.81 1.55
CA ASP A 329 -11.04 -5.51 2.04
C ASP A 329 -11.37 -6.35 3.28
N THR A 330 -10.80 -7.56 3.36
CA THR A 330 -10.89 -8.41 4.54
C THR A 330 -10.21 -7.75 5.75
N PRO A 331 -10.88 -7.67 6.91
CA PRO A 331 -10.26 -7.21 8.16
C PRO A 331 -8.99 -7.99 8.51
N PHE A 332 -7.95 -7.31 8.99
CA PHE A 332 -6.61 -7.92 9.19
C PHE A 332 -6.61 -9.12 10.14
N ASP A 333 -7.47 -9.13 11.15
CA ASP A 333 -7.68 -10.23 12.11
C ASP A 333 -8.29 -11.49 11.47
N ARG A 334 -8.80 -11.38 10.24
CA ARG A 334 -9.40 -12.48 9.46
C ARG A 334 -8.56 -12.89 8.25
N VAL A 335 -7.41 -12.26 8.04
CA VAL A 335 -6.54 -12.56 6.90
C VAL A 335 -5.77 -13.85 7.16
N PRO A 336 -5.75 -14.82 6.22
CA PRO A 336 -4.99 -16.06 6.41
C PRO A 336 -3.49 -15.77 6.44
N GLY A 337 -2.81 -16.32 7.44
CA GLY A 337 -1.38 -16.08 7.70
C GLY A 337 -1.10 -14.87 8.58
N TYR A 338 -2.14 -14.14 9.01
CA TYR A 338 -2.00 -13.06 9.98
C TYR A 338 -2.44 -13.59 11.33
N PHE A 339 -1.50 -13.67 12.27
CA PHE A 339 -1.74 -14.23 13.60
C PHE A 339 -1.63 -13.13 14.64
N ALA A 340 -2.56 -13.07 15.60
CA ALA A 340 -2.44 -12.18 16.74
C ALA A 340 -1.16 -12.49 17.51
N LEU A 341 -0.43 -11.44 17.90
CA LEU A 341 0.72 -11.57 18.80
C LEU A 341 0.27 -11.95 20.20
N GLY A 342 0.98 -12.89 20.81
CA GLY A 342 0.73 -13.43 22.14
C GLY A 342 2.01 -13.45 22.95
#